data_AF-A0A9X3GCF7-F1
#
_entry.id   AF-A0A9X3GCF7-F1
#
_cell.length_a   1.000
_cell.length_b   1.000
_cell.length_c   1.000
_cell.angle_alpha   90.00
_cell.angle_beta   90.00
_cell.angle_gamma   90.00
#
_symmetry.space_group_name_H-M   'P 1'
#
loop_
_entity.id
_entity.type
_entity.pdbx_description
1 polymer ?
#
loop_
_entity_poly.entity_id
_entity_poly.type
_entity_poly.pdbx_seq_one_letter_code
_entity_poly.pdbx_strand_id
1 'polypeptide(L)' 'MDDGAPPPRRDFPFPEPSGHHMREWPLVWDPQRGHYGRTCPHGVGHPDPDDVVFLQSVGGVSGVHPCDGCCIAPLRD' A
#
# COMPACT_ATOMS: atom_id res chain seq x y z
N MET A 1 1.35 -3.71 28.03
CA MET A 1 1.12 -4.49 26.80
C MET A 1 0.55 -3.53 25.78
N ASP A 2 1.39 -2.61 25.37
CA ASP A 2 1.15 -1.64 24.30
C ASP A 2 2.55 -1.45 23.73
N ASP A 3 2.97 -2.37 22.87
CA ASP A 3 4.20 -2.24 22.10
C ASP A 3 3.92 -1.27 20.96
N GLY A 4 3.53 -0.04 21.34
CA GLY A 4 3.21 1.09 20.48
C GLY A 4 4.38 1.42 19.57
N ALA A 5 4.52 0.62 18.52
CA ALA A 5 5.23 1.00 17.32
C ALA A 5 4.58 2.31 16.89
N PRO A 6 5.30 3.45 16.93
CA PRO A 6 4.75 4.71 16.48
C PRO A 6 4.19 4.49 15.07
N PRO A 7 3.05 5.11 14.69
CA PRO A 7 2.56 5.01 13.33
C PRO A 7 3.74 5.40 12.44
N PRO A 8 4.16 4.51 11.52
CA PRO A 8 5.40 4.73 10.80
C PRO A 8 5.29 6.05 10.07
N ARG A 9 6.29 6.91 10.33
CA ARG A 9 6.33 8.31 9.91
C ARG A 9 5.99 8.43 8.43
N ARG A 10 5.37 9.55 8.04
CA ARG A 10 5.02 9.96 6.67
C ARG A 10 6.21 10.05 5.68
N ASP A 11 7.36 9.50 6.05
CA ASP A 11 8.67 9.67 5.40
C ASP A 11 9.27 8.35 4.90
N PHE A 12 8.49 7.26 4.74
CA PHE A 12 9.04 5.96 4.32
C PHE A 12 8.37 5.42 3.06
N PRO A 13 9.12 4.89 2.08
CA PRO A 13 10.34 5.43 1.48
C PRO A 13 10.08 6.60 0.50
N PHE A 14 8.85 7.14 0.46
CA PHE A 14 8.47 8.23 -0.45
C PHE A 14 7.92 9.43 0.33
N PRO A 15 8.47 10.63 0.15
CA PRO A 15 7.94 11.85 0.79
C PRO A 15 6.57 12.25 0.22
N GLU A 16 6.24 11.83 -1.01
CA GLU A 16 4.94 12.02 -1.66
C GLU A 16 4.52 10.72 -2.36
N PRO A 17 3.24 10.27 -2.24
CA PRO A 17 2.73 9.13 -2.98
C PRO A 17 2.88 9.33 -4.49
N SER A 18 3.17 8.28 -5.24
CA SER A 18 3.18 8.38 -6.69
C SER A 18 1.78 8.67 -7.23
N GLY A 19 1.68 9.09 -8.50
CA GLY A 19 0.41 9.43 -9.16
C GLY A 19 -0.53 8.25 -9.43
N HIS A 20 -0.45 7.16 -8.66
CA HIS A 20 -1.28 5.97 -8.83
C HIS A 20 -2.74 6.22 -8.39
N HIS A 21 -3.70 5.52 -9.02
CA HIS A 21 -5.13 5.72 -8.75
C HIS A 21 -5.54 5.49 -7.28
N MET A 22 -4.79 4.64 -6.58
CA MET A 22 -5.06 4.30 -5.17
C MET A 22 -4.42 5.28 -4.17
N ARG A 23 -3.74 6.35 -4.61
CA ARG A 23 -2.97 7.26 -3.75
C ARG A 23 -3.81 7.96 -2.67
N GLU A 24 -5.10 8.12 -2.94
CA GLU A 24 -6.07 8.78 -2.06
C GLU A 24 -6.77 7.80 -1.11
N TRP A 25 -6.53 6.50 -1.29
CA TRP A 25 -7.05 5.48 -0.39
C TRP A 25 -6.31 5.50 0.96
N PRO A 26 -7.00 5.21 2.08
CA PRO A 26 -6.38 5.12 3.40
C PRO A 26 -5.15 4.21 3.40
N LEU A 27 -4.01 4.77 3.78
CA LEU A 27 -2.75 4.05 3.98
C LEU A 27 -2.73 3.41 5.37
N VAL A 28 -2.44 2.12 5.44
CA VAL A 28 -2.43 1.33 6.68
C VAL A 28 -1.14 0.52 6.75
N TRP A 29 -0.44 0.58 7.88
CA TRP A 29 0.69 -0.32 8.15
C TRP A 29 0.18 -1.70 8.56
N ASP A 30 0.61 -2.75 7.87
CA ASP A 30 0.33 -4.13 8.24
C ASP A 30 1.57 -4.73 8.94
N PRO A 31 1.57 -4.83 10.28
CA PRO A 31 2.71 -5.36 11.03
C PRO A 31 2.93 -6.86 10.80
N GLN A 32 1.92 -7.62 10.34
CA GLN A 32 2.07 -9.04 10.06
C GLN A 32 2.76 -9.29 8.72
N ARG A 33 2.51 -8.41 7.74
CA ARG A 33 3.13 -8.48 6.42
C ARG A 33 4.42 -7.67 6.32
N GLY A 34 4.64 -6.74 7.23
CA GLY A 34 5.82 -5.87 7.26
C GLY A 34 5.85 -4.86 6.12
N HIS A 35 4.68 -4.46 5.62
CA HIS A 35 4.53 -3.49 4.54
C HIS A 35 3.25 -2.67 4.68
N TYR A 36 3.13 -1.61 3.91
CA TYR A 36 1.94 -0.80 3.81
C TYR A 36 0.91 -1.35 2.83
N GLY A 37 -0.35 -1.12 3.17
CA GLY A 37 -1.50 -1.37 2.33
C GLY A 37 -2.36 -0.13 2.15
N ARG A 38 -3.26 -0.19 1.16
CA ARG A 38 -4.31 0.77 0.87
C ARG A 38 -5.67 0.11 1.04
N THR A 39 -6.59 0.75 1.76
CA THR A 39 -7.97 0.24 1.89
C THR A 39 -8.85 0.85 0.82
N CYS A 40 -9.43 0.05 -0.08
CA CYS A 40 -10.29 0.57 -1.14
C CYS A 40 -11.66 1.05 -0.59
N PRO A 41 -12.48 1.75 -1.39
CA PRO A 41 -13.83 2.17 -1.00
C PRO A 41 -14.78 1.01 -0.59
N HIS A 42 -14.47 -0.23 -0.99
CA HIS A 42 -15.22 -1.43 -0.58
C HIS A 42 -14.80 -1.97 0.80
N GLY A 43 -13.78 -1.37 1.43
CA GLY A 43 -13.23 -1.81 2.72
C GLY A 43 -12.23 -2.96 2.62
N VAL A 44 -11.76 -3.30 1.41
CA VAL A 44 -10.78 -4.37 1.18
C VAL A 44 -9.36 -3.81 1.20
N GLY A 45 -8.43 -4.53 1.83
CA GLY A 45 -7.02 -4.15 1.88
C GLY A 45 -6.24 -4.61 0.64
N HIS A 46 -5.57 -3.67 -0.01
CA HIS A 46 -4.67 -3.88 -1.15
C HIS A 46 -3.22 -3.56 -0.75
N PRO A 47 -2.20 -4.21 -1.34
CA PRO A 47 -0.82 -3.76 -1.21
C PRO A 47 -0.66 -2.32 -1.72
N ASP A 48 0.10 -1.48 -1.00
CA ASP A 48 0.42 -0.15 -1.49
C ASP A 48 1.38 -0.25 -2.71
N PRO A 49 1.09 0.38 -3.86
CA PRO A 49 1.93 0.26 -5.04
C PRO A 49 3.33 0.83 -4.87
N ASP A 50 3.46 1.93 -4.14
CA ASP A 50 4.75 2.57 -3.93
C ASP A 50 5.63 1.63 -3.09
N ASP A 51 5.07 1.07 -2.02
CA ASP A 51 5.75 0.11 -1.17
C ASP A 51 6.06 -1.21 -1.88
N VAL A 52 5.15 -1.72 -2.73
CA VAL A 52 5.42 -2.90 -3.56
C VAL A 52 6.58 -2.66 -4.52
N VAL A 53 6.63 -1.50 -5.19
CA VAL A 53 7.74 -1.14 -6.09
C VAL A 53 9.06 -1.11 -5.33
N PHE A 54 9.08 -0.48 -4.15
CA PHE A 54 10.25 -0.48 -3.29
C PHE A 54 10.66 -1.90 -2.86
N LEU A 55 9.73 -2.70 -2.34
CA LEU A 55 10.01 -4.05 -1.87
C LEU A 55 10.50 -4.95 -3.00
N GLN A 56 9.93 -4.86 -4.20
CA GLN A 56 10.43 -5.58 -5.37
C GLN A 56 11.87 -5.20 -5.73
N SER A 57 12.22 -3.91 -5.60
CA SER A 57 13.59 -3.43 -5.87
C SER A 57 14.66 -4.03 -4.93
N VAL A 58 14.26 -4.39 -3.71
CA VAL A 58 15.15 -5.01 -2.70
C VAL A 58 14.98 -6.53 -2.61
N GLY A 59 14.31 -7.16 -3.59
CA GLY A 59 14.12 -8.62 -3.67
C GLY A 59 12.97 -9.16 -2.81
N GLY A 60 12.01 -8.30 -2.45
CA GLY A 60 10.87 -8.59 -1.58
C GLY A 60 9.61 -9.07 -2.31
N VAL A 61 8.45 -8.54 -1.89
CA VAL A 61 7.11 -9.17 -2.04
C VAL A 61 6.51 -9.13 -3.46
N SER A 62 5.59 -10.06 -3.72
CA SER A 62 4.73 -10.09 -4.91
C SER A 62 3.53 -9.15 -4.75
N GLY A 63 3.10 -8.53 -5.86
CA GLY A 63 1.86 -7.76 -5.93
C GLY A 63 0.60 -8.61 -6.11
N VAL A 64 0.71 -9.95 -6.19
CA VAL A 64 -0.44 -10.85 -6.32
C VAL A 64 -1.23 -10.90 -5.02
N HIS A 65 -2.51 -10.56 -5.08
CA HIS A 65 -3.42 -10.57 -3.94
C HIS A 65 -4.87 -10.81 -4.40
N PRO A 66 -5.76 -11.31 -3.51
CA PRO A 66 -7.19 -11.38 -3.81
C PRO A 66 -7.76 -9.98 -4.03
N CYS A 67 -8.44 -9.77 -5.15
CA CYS A 67 -8.99 -8.48 -5.55
C CYS A 67 -10.21 -8.69 -6.45
N ASP A 68 -11.18 -7.79 -6.35
CA ASP A 68 -12.36 -7.71 -7.23
C ASP A 68 -12.12 -6.88 -8.49
N GLY A 69 -10.90 -6.37 -8.67
CA GLY A 69 -10.48 -5.52 -9.78
C GLY A 69 -10.40 -4.04 -9.45
N CYS A 70 -10.81 -3.58 -8.26
CA CYS A 70 -10.79 -2.15 -7.92
C CYS A 70 -9.40 -1.53 -7.89
N CYS A 71 -8.33 -2.34 -7.75
CA CYS A 71 -6.95 -1.87 -7.79
C CYS A 71 -6.45 -1.57 -9.22
N ILE A 72 -7.20 -1.96 -10.25
CA ILE A 72 -6.86 -1.71 -11.65
C ILE A 72 -7.21 -0.25 -11.95
N ALA A 73 -6.23 0.52 -12.42
CA ALA A 73 -6.46 1.91 -12.79
C ALA A 73 -7.56 2.00 -13.86
N PRO A 74 -8.56 2.89 -13.69
CA PRO A 74 -9.56 3.10 -14.73
C PRO A 74 -8.87 3.52 -16.03
N LEU A 75 -9.41 3.04 -17.15
CA LEU A 75 -8.96 3.48 -18.47
C LEU A 75 -9.13 5.00 -18.55
N ARG A 76 -8.09 5.70 -19.02
CA ARG A 76 -8.18 7.13 -19.31
C ARG A 76 -8.96 7.29 -20.63
N ASP A 77 -9.96 8.15 -20.63
CA ASP A 77 -10.66 8.60 -21.86
C ASP A 77 -9.71 9.36 -22.81
#